data_AF-A0A285P4F4-F1
#
_entry.id   AF-A0A285P4F4-F1
#
_cell.length_a   1.000
_cell.length_b   1.000
_cell.length_c   1.000
_cell.angle_alpha   90.00
_cell.angle_beta   90.00
_cell.angle_gamma   90.00
#
_symmetry.space_group_name_H-M   'P 1'
#
loop_
_entity.id
_entity.type
_entity.pdbx_description
1 polymer ?
#
loop_
_entity_poly.entity_id
_entity_poly.type
_entity_poly.pdbx_seq_one_letter_code
_entity_poly.pdbx_strand_id
1 'polypeptide(L)'
;MECLKFELFSPCTTFKTPFSLKGIETYPLPTYSTIVGLLYTALGEKWKGEEFLISVQGTYETVFRDYIRLRKYNRKDEELEVLPLEVPRLYKMYCVIHTVGSSLEKFKKALESPSLYLSFGGGEYPLLVKNPRLLGAEEKYWEGELRYNAYVPKSRKSSLYGEGIYFRIPSFYQVIDGERVWKWEEVYYFQKGTTFEGKLWVDEEGDVLWL
;
A
#
# COMPACT_ATOMS: atom_id res chain seq x y z
N MET A 1 -4.73 -14.69 16.42
CA MET A 1 -4.06 -13.39 16.64
C MET A 1 -5.07 -12.28 16.44
N GLU A 2 -4.87 -11.12 17.05
CA GLU A 2 -5.68 -9.93 16.77
C GLU A 2 -5.09 -9.18 15.56
N CYS A 3 -5.95 -8.62 14.71
CA CYS A 3 -5.56 -7.78 13.58
C CYS A 3 -6.45 -6.55 13.46
N LEU A 4 -5.91 -5.46 12.93
CA LEU A 4 -6.69 -4.30 12.51
C LEU A 4 -6.96 -4.42 11.00
N LYS A 5 -8.24 -4.42 10.64
CA LYS A 5 -8.72 -4.38 9.26
C LYS A 5 -9.31 -3.02 8.94
N PHE A 6 -9.00 -2.49 7.76
CA PHE A 6 -9.62 -1.28 7.25
C PHE A 6 -9.61 -1.26 5.73
N GLU A 7 -10.50 -0.47 5.16
CA GLU A 7 -10.70 -0.35 3.72
C GLU A 7 -10.31 1.06 3.28
N LEU A 8 -9.69 1.16 2.12
CA LEU A 8 -9.23 2.42 1.55
C LEU A 8 -9.85 2.61 0.16
N PHE A 9 -10.37 3.81 -0.11
CA PHE A 9 -10.84 4.19 -1.43
C PHE A 9 -10.18 5.51 -1.87
N SER A 10 -9.65 5.53 -3.08
CA SER A 10 -9.16 6.75 -3.71
C SER A 10 -9.65 6.84 -5.16
N PRO A 11 -10.22 7.98 -5.61
CA PRO A 11 -10.69 8.14 -6.98
C PRO A 11 -9.59 7.98 -8.03
N CYS A 12 -8.35 8.34 -7.69
CA CYS A 12 -7.19 8.26 -8.56
C CYS A 12 -5.95 8.21 -7.67
N THR A 13 -4.95 7.38 -7.99
CA THR A 13 -3.68 7.34 -7.25
C THR A 13 -2.51 6.91 -8.12
N THR A 14 -1.29 7.06 -7.62
CA THR A 14 -0.07 6.50 -8.20
C THR A 14 0.90 6.12 -7.07
N PHE A 15 1.58 4.99 -7.23
CA PHE A 15 2.57 4.47 -6.28
C PHE A 15 3.91 4.40 -6.99
N LYS A 16 4.52 5.58 -7.21
CA LYS A 16 5.72 5.72 -8.05
C LYS A 16 6.83 4.76 -7.61
N THR A 17 7.36 3.99 -8.55
CA THR A 17 8.55 3.18 -8.29
C THR A 17 9.77 4.10 -8.13
N PRO A 18 10.72 3.77 -7.24
CA PRO A 18 11.95 4.55 -7.11
C PRO A 18 12.71 4.64 -8.44
N PHE A 19 13.39 5.77 -8.66
CA PHE A 19 14.21 6.04 -9.85
C PHE A 19 13.45 6.16 -11.19
N SER A 20 12.11 6.22 -11.17
CA SER A 20 11.30 6.46 -12.37
C SER A 20 11.27 7.96 -12.75
N LEU A 21 12.28 8.41 -13.51
CA LEU A 21 12.52 9.84 -13.77
C LEU A 21 11.84 10.40 -15.03
N LYS A 22 11.83 9.64 -16.14
CA LYS A 22 11.25 10.08 -17.42
C LYS A 22 10.05 9.22 -17.88
N GLY A 23 10.13 7.90 -17.66
CA GLY A 23 8.98 7.01 -17.71
C GLY A 23 8.58 6.69 -16.28
N ILE A 24 7.61 7.43 -15.73
CA ILE A 24 7.14 7.17 -14.38
C ILE A 24 6.42 5.82 -14.41
N GLU A 25 6.78 4.93 -13.50
CA GLU A 25 6.12 3.64 -13.32
C GLU A 25 5.45 3.61 -11.96
N THR A 26 4.41 2.79 -11.83
CA THR A 26 3.67 2.65 -10.58
C THR A 26 3.58 1.20 -10.16
N TYR A 27 3.66 0.96 -8.86
CA TYR A 27 3.23 -0.31 -8.28
C TYR A 27 1.71 -0.50 -8.49
N PRO A 28 1.23 -1.75 -8.61
CA PRO A 28 -0.19 -2.05 -8.83
C PRO A 28 -1.07 -1.89 -7.57
N LEU A 29 -0.46 -1.91 -6.38
CA LEU A 29 -1.09 -1.71 -5.06
C LEU A 29 -0.18 -0.84 -4.18
N PRO A 30 -0.70 -0.18 -3.12
CA PRO A 30 0.13 0.59 -2.20
C PRO A 30 1.21 -0.28 -1.56
N THR A 31 2.44 0.24 -1.52
CA THR A 31 3.55 -0.43 -0.85
C THR A 31 3.34 -0.46 0.67
N TYR A 32 4.04 -1.35 1.36
CA TYR A 32 4.00 -1.39 2.83
C TYR A 32 4.43 -0.06 3.43
N SER A 33 5.46 0.59 2.87
CA SER A 33 5.87 1.94 3.28
C SER A 33 4.77 3.00 3.15
N THR A 34 3.92 2.87 2.12
CA THR A 34 2.78 3.77 1.90
C THR A 34 1.75 3.60 3.02
N ILE A 35 1.46 2.35 3.41
CA ILE A 35 0.55 2.05 4.52
C ILE A 35 1.12 2.52 5.86
N VAL A 36 2.42 2.28 6.12
CA VAL A 36 3.10 2.80 7.31
C VAL A 36 2.97 4.33 7.36
N GLY A 37 3.33 5.02 6.28
CA GLY A 37 3.24 6.48 6.18
C GLY A 37 1.82 7.01 6.41
N LEU A 38 0.81 6.31 5.88
CA LEU A 38 -0.59 6.63 6.08
C LEU A 38 -0.99 6.55 7.56
N LEU A 39 -0.64 5.45 8.23
CA LEU A 39 -0.99 5.22 9.65
C LEU A 39 -0.36 6.28 10.56
N TYR A 40 0.91 6.63 10.35
CA TYR A 40 1.57 7.68 11.13
C TYR A 40 1.05 9.08 10.82
N THR A 41 0.62 9.32 9.57
CA THR A 41 -0.06 10.56 9.20
C THR A 41 -1.41 10.67 9.90
N ALA A 42 -2.18 9.58 9.96
CA ALA A 42 -3.43 9.52 10.73
C ALA A 42 -3.21 9.80 12.21
N LEU A 43 -2.13 9.25 12.80
CA LEU A 43 -1.74 9.54 14.18
C LEU A 43 -1.31 11.00 14.39
N GLY A 44 -0.73 11.65 13.37
CA GLY A 44 -0.02 12.92 13.53
C GLY A 44 1.34 12.75 14.22
N GLU A 45 1.92 11.56 14.14
CA GLU A 45 3.20 11.23 14.78
C GLU A 45 4.25 10.82 13.74
N LYS A 46 5.53 10.86 14.13
CA LYS A 46 6.60 10.25 13.34
C LYS A 46 6.80 8.81 13.79
N TRP A 47 7.00 7.91 12.83
CA TRP A 47 7.42 6.54 13.09
C TRP A 47 8.74 6.51 13.89
N LYS A 48 8.81 5.66 14.91
CA LYS A 48 9.89 5.58 15.91
C LYS A 48 10.69 4.27 15.84
N GLY A 49 10.47 3.43 14.83
CA GLY A 49 11.19 2.17 14.65
C GLY A 49 10.35 0.92 14.92
N GLU A 50 9.08 1.07 15.26
CA GLU A 50 8.17 -0.04 15.54
C GLU A 50 7.80 -0.81 14.27
N GLU A 51 7.93 -2.14 14.32
CA GLU A 51 7.58 -3.01 13.19
C GLU A 51 6.29 -3.77 13.46
N PHE A 52 5.53 -3.97 12.39
CA PHE A 52 4.28 -4.70 12.37
C PHE A 52 4.07 -5.30 10.99
N LEU A 53 3.28 -6.36 10.91
CA LEU A 53 3.00 -7.05 9.67
C LEU A 53 1.85 -6.35 8.94
N ILE A 54 1.92 -6.31 7.60
CA ILE A 54 0.93 -5.64 6.75
C ILE A 54 0.56 -6.60 5.63
N SER A 55 -0.75 -6.84 5.46
CA SER A 55 -1.31 -7.47 4.27
C SER A 55 -2.00 -6.42 3.43
N VAL A 56 -1.75 -6.42 2.11
CA VAL A 56 -2.34 -5.48 1.16
C VAL A 56 -3.06 -6.26 0.07
N GLN A 57 -4.37 -6.03 -0.02
CA GLN A 57 -5.22 -6.53 -1.08
C GLN A 57 -5.97 -5.35 -1.71
N GLY A 58 -6.31 -5.43 -2.99
CA GLY A 58 -7.04 -4.35 -3.64
C GLY A 58 -7.33 -4.54 -5.11
N THR A 59 -8.02 -3.57 -5.67
CA THR A 59 -8.40 -3.52 -7.08
C THR A 59 -8.50 -2.07 -7.54
N TYR A 60 -8.49 -1.87 -8.84
CA TYR A 60 -8.73 -0.60 -9.51
C TYR A 60 -9.50 -0.89 -10.80
N GLU A 61 -10.21 0.12 -11.32
CA GLU A 61 -11.03 -0.05 -12.51
C GLU A 61 -10.19 -0.08 -13.78
N THR A 62 -9.20 0.82 -13.88
CA THR A 62 -8.30 0.87 -15.03
C THR A 62 -7.00 1.61 -14.70
N VAL A 63 -6.00 1.46 -15.57
CA VAL A 63 -4.78 2.27 -15.58
C VAL A 63 -4.84 3.21 -16.77
N PHE A 64 -4.66 4.51 -16.53
CA PHE A 64 -4.51 5.50 -17.59
C PHE A 64 -3.23 6.32 -17.41
N ARG A 65 -2.78 6.97 -18.47
CA ARG A 65 -1.58 7.82 -18.44
C ARG A 65 -2.00 9.28 -18.51
N ASP A 66 -1.57 10.04 -17.51
CA ASP A 66 -1.88 11.45 -17.34
C ASP A 66 -0.70 12.30 -17.83
N TYR A 67 -0.94 13.18 -18.80
CA TYR A 67 0.06 14.07 -19.38
C TYR A 67 0.06 15.41 -18.65
N ILE A 68 1.10 15.64 -17.86
CA ILE A 68 1.22 16.81 -16.99
C ILE A 68 2.30 17.73 -17.55
N ARG A 69 1.99 19.03 -17.65
CA ARG A 69 2.96 20.07 -18.02
C ARG A 69 3.29 20.91 -16.80
N LEU A 70 4.43 20.63 -16.16
CA LEU A 70 4.93 21.45 -15.07
C LEU A 70 5.69 22.65 -15.62
N ARG A 71 5.46 23.81 -15.01
CA ARG A 71 6.16 25.06 -15.31
C ARG A 71 6.88 25.50 -14.05
N LYS A 72 8.21 25.52 -14.10
CA LYS A 72 9.06 25.95 -12.98
C LYS A 72 9.72 27.25 -13.37
N TYR A 73 9.43 28.31 -12.62
CA TYR A 73 10.12 29.57 -12.79
C TYR A 73 11.44 29.53 -11.99
N ASN A 74 12.55 29.57 -12.71
CA ASN A 74 13.88 29.64 -12.10
C ASN A 74 14.18 31.11 -11.79
N ARG A 75 14.12 31.48 -10.50
CA ARG A 75 14.36 32.86 -10.07
C ARG A 75 15.78 33.35 -10.31
N LYS A 76 16.76 32.44 -10.39
CA LYS A 76 18.18 32.80 -10.59
C LYS A 76 18.44 33.14 -12.05
N ASP A 77 17.91 32.33 -12.94
CA ASP A 77 18.15 32.44 -14.37
C ASP A 77 17.04 33.26 -15.08
N GLU A 78 16.01 33.70 -14.34
CA GLU A 78 14.81 34.40 -14.83
C GLU A 78 14.07 33.67 -15.97
N GLU A 79 14.27 32.35 -16.05
CA GLU A 79 13.75 31.50 -17.10
C GLU A 79 12.55 30.65 -16.63
N LEU A 80 11.62 30.43 -17.56
CA LEU A 80 10.50 29.51 -17.36
C LEU A 80 10.83 28.16 -17.97
N GLU A 81 11.25 27.22 -17.13
CA GLU A 81 11.46 25.83 -17.54
C GLU A 81 10.12 25.09 -17.65
N VAL A 82 9.97 24.31 -18.72
CA VAL A 82 8.80 23.47 -18.96
C VAL A 82 9.23 22.01 -18.91
N LEU A 83 8.63 21.25 -17.99
CA LEU A 83 8.85 19.82 -17.86
C LEU A 83 7.56 19.06 -18.20
N PRO A 84 7.49 18.37 -19.35
CA PRO A 84 6.42 17.43 -19.63
C PRO A 84 6.67 16.13 -18.84
N LEU A 85 5.62 15.61 -18.21
CA LEU A 85 5.62 14.33 -17.51
C LEU A 85 4.45 13.48 -17.98
N GLU A 86 4.68 12.18 -18.08
CA GLU A 86 3.64 11.18 -18.26
C GLU A 86 3.57 10.34 -16.98
N VAL A 87 2.43 10.37 -16.29
CA VAL A 87 2.25 9.69 -15.00
C VAL A 87 1.17 8.61 -15.12
N PRO A 88 1.48 7.33 -14.89
CA PRO A 88 0.46 6.30 -14.81
C PRO A 88 -0.40 6.48 -13.54
N ARG A 89 -1.71 6.36 -13.72
CA ARG A 89 -2.74 6.55 -12.70
C ARG A 89 -3.58 5.30 -12.57
N LEU A 90 -3.83 4.88 -11.33
CA LEU A 90 -4.80 3.86 -10.98
C LEU A 90 -6.15 4.53 -10.70
N TYR A 91 -7.14 4.29 -11.55
CA TYR A 91 -8.47 4.88 -11.43
C TYR A 91 -9.37 4.06 -10.50
N LYS A 92 -10.06 4.73 -9.58
CA LYS A 92 -10.95 4.14 -8.56
C LYS A 92 -10.29 2.98 -7.81
N MET A 93 -9.23 3.30 -7.11
CA MET A 93 -8.51 2.35 -6.27
C MET A 93 -9.33 1.99 -5.04
N TYR A 94 -9.47 0.70 -4.77
CA TYR A 94 -10.01 0.15 -3.53
C TYR A 94 -9.01 -0.83 -2.93
N CYS A 95 -8.72 -0.72 -1.64
CA CYS A 95 -7.85 -1.65 -0.92
C CYS A 95 -8.51 -2.17 0.35
N VAL A 96 -8.20 -3.42 0.69
CA VAL A 96 -8.42 -4.01 2.02
C VAL A 96 -7.03 -4.21 2.63
N ILE A 97 -6.84 -3.64 3.81
CA ILE A 97 -5.57 -3.67 4.53
C ILE A 97 -5.78 -4.39 5.85
N HIS A 98 -4.86 -5.29 6.18
CA HIS A 98 -4.74 -5.86 7.51
C HIS A 98 -3.40 -5.51 8.11
N THR A 99 -3.37 -5.14 9.38
CA THR A 99 -2.12 -4.97 10.14
C THR A 99 -2.15 -5.78 11.42
N VAL A 100 -1.02 -6.42 11.74
CA VAL A 100 -0.84 -7.23 12.96
C VAL A 100 0.41 -6.77 13.68
N GLY A 101 0.31 -6.51 14.97
CA GLY A 101 1.44 -6.10 15.79
C GLY A 101 1.04 -5.16 16.90
N SER A 102 1.90 -4.19 17.19
CA SER A 102 1.65 -3.20 18.24
C SER A 102 0.76 -2.06 17.74
N SER A 103 0.17 -1.31 18.68
CA SER A 103 -0.55 -0.06 18.43
C SER A 103 -1.84 -0.17 17.58
N LEU A 104 -2.42 -1.36 17.44
CA LEU A 104 -3.66 -1.57 16.66
C LEU A 104 -4.79 -0.62 17.11
N GLU A 105 -5.02 -0.48 18.42
CA GLU A 105 -6.10 0.38 18.95
C GLU A 105 -5.87 1.85 18.65
N LYS A 106 -4.59 2.24 18.67
CA LYS A 106 -4.15 3.60 18.40
C LYS A 106 -4.39 3.92 16.92
N PHE A 107 -3.99 3.00 16.04
CA PHE A 107 -4.22 3.13 14.61
C PHE A 107 -5.70 3.14 14.26
N LYS A 108 -6.51 2.26 14.87
CA LYS A 108 -7.97 2.25 14.66
C LYS A 108 -8.58 3.62 14.96
N LYS A 109 -8.34 4.16 16.15
CA LYS A 109 -8.87 5.47 16.57
C LYS A 109 -8.42 6.60 15.64
N ALA A 110 -7.16 6.57 15.20
CA ALA A 110 -6.63 7.57 14.29
C ALA A 110 -7.18 7.45 12.87
N LEU A 111 -7.50 6.24 12.40
CA LEU A 111 -8.17 6.05 11.12
C LEU A 111 -9.64 6.53 11.15
N GLU A 112 -10.30 6.45 12.31
CA GLU A 112 -11.66 6.97 12.52
C GLU A 112 -11.70 8.50 12.65
N SER A 113 -10.64 9.10 13.18
CA SER A 113 -10.53 10.54 13.41
C SER A 113 -9.09 11.00 13.19
N PRO A 114 -8.65 11.14 11.92
CA PRO A 114 -7.26 11.40 11.62
C PRO A 114 -6.84 12.81 11.99
N SER A 115 -5.65 12.93 12.60
CA SER A 115 -5.03 14.20 12.97
C SER A 115 -4.70 15.07 11.76
N LEU A 116 -4.46 14.46 10.60
CA LEU A 116 -4.09 15.10 9.35
C LEU A 116 -4.90 14.56 8.18
N TYR A 117 -4.99 15.34 7.11
CA TYR A 117 -5.60 14.92 5.86
C TYR A 117 -4.91 13.69 5.27
N LEU A 118 -5.69 12.63 5.03
CA LEU A 118 -5.19 11.37 4.50
C LEU A 118 -5.20 11.39 2.97
N SER A 119 -4.07 10.98 2.40
CA SER A 119 -3.90 10.92 0.95
C SER A 119 -2.88 9.86 0.56
N PHE A 120 -2.99 9.38 -0.66
CA PHE A 120 -1.86 8.76 -1.34
C PHE A 120 -1.03 9.83 -2.07
N GLY A 121 0.25 9.54 -2.31
CA GLY A 121 1.12 10.42 -3.10
C GLY A 121 1.51 11.74 -2.41
N GLY A 122 1.46 11.83 -1.08
CA GLY A 122 1.98 12.98 -0.33
C GLY A 122 1.12 14.24 -0.42
N GLY A 123 -0.20 14.11 -0.46
CA GLY A 123 -1.15 15.23 -0.45
C GLY A 123 -2.00 15.35 -1.72
N GLU A 124 -1.63 14.65 -2.79
CA GLU A 124 -2.26 14.82 -4.10
C GLU A 124 -3.58 14.06 -4.24
N TYR A 125 -3.68 12.84 -3.69
CA TYR A 125 -4.80 11.94 -3.94
C TYR A 125 -5.64 11.70 -2.69
N PRO A 126 -6.84 12.29 -2.56
CA PRO A 126 -7.71 12.08 -1.40
C PRO A 126 -7.94 10.61 -1.12
N LEU A 127 -7.94 10.27 0.16
CA LEU A 127 -8.17 8.92 0.64
C LEU A 127 -9.38 8.89 1.57
N LEU A 128 -10.36 8.07 1.22
CA LEU A 128 -11.47 7.73 2.09
C LEU A 128 -11.15 6.43 2.81
N VAL A 129 -11.03 6.50 4.14
CA VAL A 129 -10.93 5.33 5.00
C VAL A 129 -12.32 4.85 5.36
N LYS A 130 -12.54 3.52 5.31
CA LYS A 130 -13.81 2.90 5.68
C LYS A 130 -13.59 1.76 6.66
N ASN A 131 -14.55 1.63 7.57
CA ASN A 131 -14.74 0.48 8.45
C ASN A 131 -13.48 -0.01 9.20
N PRO A 132 -12.69 0.86 9.86
CA PRO A 132 -11.58 0.40 10.69
C PRO A 132 -12.08 -0.41 11.89
N ARG A 133 -11.65 -1.66 12.00
CA ARG A 133 -12.15 -2.62 13.00
C ARG A 133 -11.11 -3.64 13.37
N LEU A 134 -11.18 -4.11 14.61
CA LEU A 134 -10.30 -5.15 15.13
C LEU A 134 -11.01 -6.48 15.04
N LEU A 135 -10.30 -7.48 14.57
CA LEU A 135 -10.84 -8.81 14.34
C LEU A 135 -9.88 -9.85 14.91
N GLY A 136 -10.45 -10.98 15.33
CA GLY A 136 -9.70 -12.20 15.46
C GLY A 136 -9.27 -12.73 14.09
N ALA A 137 -8.05 -13.25 14.00
CA ALA A 137 -7.57 -14.04 12.88
C ALA A 137 -7.04 -15.38 13.39
N GLU A 138 -7.44 -16.46 12.73
CA GLU A 138 -7.03 -17.82 13.06
C GLU A 138 -6.24 -18.43 11.91
N GLU A 139 -5.27 -19.28 12.25
CA GLU A 139 -4.53 -20.03 11.26
C GLU A 139 -5.26 -21.35 11.02
N LYS A 140 -5.76 -21.54 9.80
CA LYS A 140 -6.46 -22.76 9.40
C LYS A 140 -6.09 -23.17 7.99
N TYR A 141 -6.37 -24.41 7.65
CA TYR A 141 -6.35 -24.82 6.26
C TYR A 141 -7.51 -24.11 5.55
N TRP A 142 -7.20 -23.41 4.46
CA TRP A 142 -8.15 -22.60 3.72
C TRP A 142 -7.86 -22.71 2.24
N GLU A 143 -8.92 -22.79 1.45
CA GLU A 143 -8.87 -22.84 -0.01
C GLU A 143 -9.89 -21.87 -0.59
N GLY A 144 -9.63 -21.40 -1.80
CA GLY A 144 -10.55 -20.50 -2.50
C GLY A 144 -9.87 -19.71 -3.59
N GLU A 145 -10.51 -18.61 -3.97
CA GLU A 145 -9.99 -17.69 -4.98
C GLU A 145 -9.81 -16.30 -4.39
N LEU A 146 -8.76 -15.61 -4.84
CA LEU A 146 -8.51 -14.22 -4.49
C LEU A 146 -9.68 -13.33 -4.87
N ARG A 147 -10.34 -12.71 -3.88
CA ARG A 147 -11.43 -11.73 -4.09
C ARG A 147 -10.93 -10.42 -4.72
N TYR A 148 -9.67 -10.08 -4.44
CA TYR A 148 -8.96 -8.89 -4.92
C TYR A 148 -7.57 -9.28 -5.39
N ASN A 149 -6.89 -8.40 -6.11
CA ASN A 149 -5.46 -8.58 -6.33
C ASN A 149 -4.73 -8.47 -4.98
N ALA A 150 -3.61 -9.17 -4.81
CA ALA A 150 -2.91 -9.22 -3.53
C ALA A 150 -1.40 -9.16 -3.70
N TYR A 151 -0.72 -8.52 -2.74
CA TYR A 151 0.68 -8.80 -2.49
C TYR A 151 0.79 -10.02 -1.57
N VAL A 152 1.46 -11.05 -2.07
CA VAL A 152 1.73 -12.29 -1.35
C VAL A 152 3.22 -12.35 -1.02
N PRO A 153 3.61 -12.42 0.26
CA PRO A 153 5.01 -12.60 0.63
C PRO A 153 5.64 -13.81 -0.07
N LYS A 154 6.91 -13.72 -0.45
CA LYS A 154 7.64 -14.83 -1.11
C LYS A 154 7.56 -16.16 -0.32
N SER A 155 7.50 -16.09 1.01
CA SER A 155 7.31 -17.24 1.91
C SER A 155 5.95 -17.95 1.73
N ARG A 156 4.94 -17.26 1.18
CA ARG A 156 3.57 -17.74 0.96
C ARG A 156 3.25 -18.01 -0.51
N LYS A 157 4.20 -17.82 -1.43
CA LYS A 157 3.99 -18.07 -2.88
C LYS A 157 3.44 -19.47 -3.15
N SER A 158 3.95 -20.48 -2.45
CA SER A 158 3.55 -21.88 -2.65
C SER A 158 2.08 -22.18 -2.32
N SER A 159 1.38 -21.27 -1.63
CA SER A 159 -0.05 -21.40 -1.34
C SER A 159 -0.93 -20.94 -2.51
N LEU A 160 -0.36 -20.32 -3.56
CA LEU A 160 -1.11 -19.87 -4.73
C LEU A 160 -0.72 -20.66 -5.97
N TYR A 161 -1.72 -20.89 -6.81
CA TYR A 161 -1.53 -21.47 -8.12
C TYR A 161 -1.10 -20.41 -9.14
N GLY A 162 -0.10 -20.75 -9.96
CA GLY A 162 0.47 -19.85 -10.97
C GLY A 162 1.73 -19.12 -10.51
N GLU A 163 2.32 -18.33 -11.40
CA GLU A 163 3.63 -17.71 -11.14
C GLU A 163 3.56 -16.41 -10.33
N GLY A 164 2.52 -15.61 -10.54
CA GLY A 164 2.45 -14.23 -10.04
C GLY A 164 3.52 -13.32 -10.67
N ILE A 165 3.47 -12.03 -10.37
CA ILE A 165 4.49 -11.06 -10.81
C ILE A 165 5.36 -10.70 -9.61
N TYR A 166 6.66 -10.95 -9.70
CA TYR A 166 7.59 -10.64 -8.62
C TYR A 166 7.82 -9.11 -8.51
N PHE A 167 7.72 -8.59 -7.29
CA PHE A 167 8.05 -7.22 -6.94
C PHE A 167 8.96 -7.16 -5.71
N ARG A 168 9.83 -6.16 -5.70
CA ARG A 168 10.45 -5.66 -4.47
C ARG A 168 9.75 -4.37 -4.08
N ILE A 169 9.10 -4.37 -2.93
CA ILE A 169 8.37 -3.20 -2.42
C ILE A 169 9.06 -2.63 -1.18
N PRO A 170 9.12 -1.31 -1.03
CA PRO A 170 9.62 -0.68 0.20
C PRO A 170 8.65 -0.92 1.36
N SER A 171 9.19 -1.23 2.54
CA SER A 171 8.45 -1.42 3.80
C SER A 171 8.82 -0.37 4.84
N PHE A 172 9.53 -0.75 5.90
CA PHE A 172 10.05 0.17 6.91
C PHE A 172 11.38 0.77 6.44
N TYR A 173 11.95 1.72 7.18
CA TYR A 173 13.28 2.27 6.86
C TYR A 173 14.17 2.33 8.09
N GLN A 174 15.45 2.54 7.92
CA GLN A 174 16.36 2.91 8.99
C GLN A 174 16.99 4.24 8.64
N VAL A 175 17.36 5.02 9.66
CA VAL A 175 18.11 6.26 9.45
C VAL A 175 19.59 5.93 9.70
N ILE A 176 20.38 5.93 8.63
CA ILE A 176 21.82 5.68 8.65
C ILE A 176 22.48 6.96 8.14
N ASP A 177 23.36 7.56 8.95
CA ASP A 177 24.06 8.82 8.62
C ASP A 177 23.14 9.98 8.19
N GLY A 178 21.93 10.03 8.75
CA GLY A 178 20.92 11.04 8.42
C GLY A 178 20.09 10.74 7.18
N GLU A 179 20.41 9.68 6.44
CA GLU A 179 19.68 9.23 5.26
C GLU A 179 18.71 8.09 5.57
N ARG A 180 17.57 8.07 4.88
CA ARG A 180 16.59 6.98 5.01
C ARG A 180 16.95 5.84 4.08
N VAL A 181 17.28 4.70 4.66
CA VAL A 181 17.53 3.45 3.94
C VAL A 181 16.33 2.53 4.10
N TRP A 182 15.58 2.31 3.03
CA TRP A 182 14.39 1.46 3.04
C TRP A 182 14.76 -0.03 3.16
N LYS A 183 14.01 -0.74 4.00
CA LYS A 183 13.90 -2.20 3.97
C LYS A 183 13.00 -2.59 2.78
N TRP A 184 13.39 -3.66 2.11
CA TRP A 184 12.73 -4.13 0.90
C TRP A 184 12.15 -5.51 1.14
N GLU A 185 10.84 -5.65 0.90
CA GLU A 185 10.16 -6.94 0.98
C GLU A 185 10.02 -7.56 -0.41
N GLU A 186 10.21 -8.87 -0.47
CA GLU A 186 9.97 -9.67 -1.68
C GLU A 186 8.53 -10.19 -1.67
N VAL A 187 7.73 -9.72 -2.63
CA VAL A 187 6.33 -10.11 -2.78
C VAL A 187 6.03 -10.55 -4.21
N TYR A 188 5.00 -11.38 -4.36
CA TYR A 188 4.39 -11.69 -5.64
C TYR A 188 3.03 -11.00 -5.70
N TYR A 189 2.78 -10.30 -6.80
CA TYR A 189 1.46 -9.79 -7.13
C TYR A 189 0.67 -10.87 -7.85
N PHE A 190 -0.47 -11.24 -7.27
CA PHE A 190 -1.44 -12.14 -7.87
C PHE A 190 -2.74 -11.40 -8.15
N GLN A 191 -3.41 -11.77 -9.24
CA GLN A 191 -4.63 -11.13 -9.68
C GLN A 191 -5.85 -11.74 -8.99
N LYS A 192 -6.93 -10.96 -8.94
CA LYS A 192 -8.26 -11.46 -8.57
C LYS A 192 -8.59 -12.72 -9.39
N GLY A 193 -9.16 -13.72 -8.72
CA GLY A 193 -9.51 -15.01 -9.31
C GLY A 193 -8.38 -16.05 -9.28
N THR A 194 -7.17 -15.70 -8.82
CA THR A 194 -6.15 -16.72 -8.58
C THR A 194 -6.58 -17.65 -7.45
N THR A 195 -6.56 -18.95 -7.71
CA THR A 195 -6.81 -20.01 -6.73
C THR A 195 -5.67 -20.12 -5.73
N PHE A 196 -6.01 -20.40 -4.48
CA PHE A 196 -5.06 -20.66 -3.41
C PHE A 196 -5.54 -21.83 -2.55
N GLU A 197 -4.59 -22.52 -1.93
CA GLU A 197 -4.83 -23.53 -0.90
C GLU A 197 -3.65 -23.58 0.07
N GLY A 198 -3.94 -23.83 1.35
CA GLY A 198 -2.89 -24.08 2.33
C GLY A 198 -3.24 -23.59 3.73
N LYS A 199 -2.23 -23.64 4.60
CA LYS A 199 -2.36 -23.15 5.97
C LYS A 199 -2.15 -21.63 6.00
N LEU A 200 -3.24 -20.89 6.19
CA LEU A 200 -3.29 -19.44 6.04
C LEU A 200 -3.95 -18.79 7.26
N TRP A 201 -3.61 -17.53 7.51
CA TRP A 201 -4.32 -16.70 8.48
C TRP A 201 -5.57 -16.13 7.82
N VAL A 202 -6.72 -16.30 8.47
CA VAL A 202 -8.03 -15.84 7.97
C VAL A 202 -8.72 -15.07 9.08
N ASP A 203 -9.24 -13.87 8.77
CA ASP A 203 -10.03 -13.10 9.72
C ASP A 203 -11.45 -13.69 9.92
N GLU A 204 -12.15 -13.19 10.93
CA GLU A 204 -13.54 -13.54 11.23
C GLU A 204 -14.52 -13.27 10.07
N GLU A 205 -14.15 -12.46 9.09
CA GLU A 205 -14.96 -12.14 7.90
C GLU A 205 -14.59 -12.98 6.67
N GLY A 206 -13.64 -13.92 6.83
CA GLY A 206 -13.22 -14.84 5.79
C GLY A 206 -12.22 -14.25 4.78
N ASP A 207 -11.59 -13.10 5.07
CA ASP A 207 -10.50 -12.57 4.24
C ASP A 207 -9.15 -13.09 4.72
N VAL A 208 -8.29 -13.45 3.75
CA VAL A 208 -6.96 -13.99 4.00
C VAL A 208 -5.98 -12.87 4.34
N LEU A 209 -5.16 -13.10 5.37
CA LEU A 209 -4.06 -12.23 5.75
C LEU A 209 -2.76 -12.77 5.14
N TRP A 210 -2.30 -12.14 4.05
CA TRP A 210 -1.03 -12.47 3.38
C TRP A 210 0.16 -11.91 4.16
N LEU A 211 0.56 -12.61 5.24
CA LEU A 211 1.67 -12.28 6.16
C LEU A 211 2.82 -13.30 6.07
#